data_AF-A0A6H1KQH8-F1
#
_entry.id   AF-A0A6H1KQH8-F1
#
_cell.length_a   1.000
_cell.length_b   1.000
_cell.length_c   1.000
_cell.angle_alpha   90.00
_cell.angle_beta   90.00
_cell.angle_gamma   90.00
#
_symmetry.space_group_name_H-M   'P 1'
#
loop_
_entity.id
_entity.type
_entity.pdbx_description
1 polymer ?
#
loop_
_entity_poly.entity_id
_entity_poly.type
_entity_poly.pdbx_seq_one_letter_code
_entity_poly.pdbx_strand_id
1 'polypeptide(L)'
;MSLPHAILTALLEKPSSGLELTRRFDKSIGYFWSATHQQIYRELGRLESEGYIRALPSEQPARGQKKSYEVLPAGRDELARWTSASQDPRPMRDTMLLRLRASAVVGTAGIETDLRRHLDLHQRQLSEYEQIQKRDFPPGKDAPQDRLRHLVLRAGIDLETFWTQWLTHALDEFEHLDEQSPAPEAVLETAPEAVPDAVPEDVRE
;
A
#
# COMPACT_ATOMS: atom_id res chain seq x y z
N MET A 1 3.11 17.35 -0.25
CA MET A 1 3.29 16.82 1.13
C MET A 1 1.94 16.89 1.84
N SER A 2 1.42 15.79 2.38
CA SER A 2 0.00 15.73 2.83
C SER A 2 -0.20 15.47 4.32
N LEU A 3 0.80 14.96 5.04
CA LEU A 3 0.65 14.64 6.47
C LEU A 3 0.36 15.89 7.34
N PRO A 4 1.03 17.04 7.15
CA PRO A 4 0.68 18.26 7.87
C PRO A 4 -0.80 18.65 7.70
N HIS A 5 -1.29 18.61 6.45
CA HIS A 5 -2.69 18.91 6.12
C HIS A 5 -3.67 17.89 6.71
N ALA A 6 -3.30 16.61 6.74
CA ALA A 6 -4.09 15.57 7.40
C ALA A 6 -4.21 15.83 8.91
N ILE A 7 -3.12 16.22 9.58
CA ILE A 7 -3.12 16.58 11.00
C ILE A 7 -3.95 17.84 11.26
N LEU A 8 -3.80 18.88 10.44
CA LEU A 8 -4.59 20.11 10.53
C LEU A 8 -6.09 19.82 10.38
N THR A 9 -6.46 19.02 9.37
CA THR A 9 -7.85 18.58 9.15
C THR A 9 -8.39 17.85 10.38
N ALA A 10 -7.63 16.88 10.91
CA ALA A 10 -8.03 16.09 12.06
C ALA A 10 -8.26 16.96 13.32
N LEU A 11 -7.37 17.93 13.57
CA LEU A 11 -7.46 18.85 14.69
C LEU A 11 -8.60 19.86 14.53
N LEU A 12 -8.91 20.29 13.32
CA LEU A 12 -10.07 21.16 13.03
C LEU A 12 -11.41 20.45 13.23
N GLU A 13 -11.49 19.18 12.87
CA GLU A 13 -12.68 18.36 13.17
C GLU A 13 -12.90 18.20 14.67
N LYS A 14 -11.80 17.99 15.42
CA LYS A 14 -11.84 17.86 16.87
C LYS A 14 -10.45 18.11 17.47
N PRO A 15 -10.29 19.14 18.32
CA PRO A 15 -9.07 19.34 19.12
C PRO A 15 -8.74 18.06 19.89
N SER A 16 -7.49 17.62 19.79
CA SER A 16 -7.08 16.29 20.27
C SER A 16 -5.64 16.33 20.76
N SER A 17 -5.31 15.45 21.70
CA SER A 17 -3.92 15.18 22.05
C SER A 17 -3.20 14.37 20.97
N GLY A 18 -1.86 14.37 21.00
CA GLY A 18 -1.06 13.57 20.07
C GLY A 18 -1.45 12.09 20.07
N LEU A 19 -1.71 11.52 21.25
CA LEU A 19 -2.15 10.12 21.39
C LEU A 19 -3.56 9.88 20.85
N GLU A 20 -4.46 10.86 20.98
CA GLU A 20 -5.80 10.75 20.41
C GLU A 20 -5.77 10.89 18.89
N LEU A 21 -4.88 11.74 18.36
CA LEU A 21 -4.62 11.84 16.94
C LEU A 21 -4.11 10.52 16.39
N THR A 22 -3.09 9.89 17.00
CA THR A 22 -2.59 8.60 16.51
C THR A 22 -3.71 7.55 16.46
N ARG A 23 -4.54 7.46 17.50
CA ARG A 23 -5.71 6.56 17.52
C ARG A 23 -6.75 6.88 16.45
N ARG A 24 -6.94 8.15 16.09
CA ARG A 24 -7.85 8.56 15.00
C ARG A 24 -7.25 8.29 13.62
N PHE A 25 -5.94 8.42 13.47
CA PHE A 25 -5.24 7.96 12.28
C PHE A 25 -5.37 6.45 12.13
N ASP A 26 -5.24 5.68 13.21
CA ASP A 26 -5.41 4.22 13.15
C ASP A 26 -6.86 3.79 12.83
N LYS A 27 -7.86 4.64 13.10
CA LYS A 27 -9.30 4.26 13.02
C LYS A 27 -10.13 4.93 11.92
N SER A 28 -9.80 6.13 11.46
CA SER A 28 -10.70 6.89 10.56
C SER A 28 -9.96 7.65 9.45
N ILE A 29 -8.71 8.05 9.68
CA ILE A 29 -7.89 8.78 8.70
C ILE A 29 -6.92 7.84 7.96
N GLY A 30 -6.60 6.70 8.58
CA GLY A 30 -5.69 5.69 8.04
C GLY A 30 -6.17 5.03 6.75
N TYR A 31 -7.46 5.16 6.42
CA TYR A 31 -8.02 4.64 5.17
C TYR A 31 -7.43 5.30 3.92
N PHE A 32 -6.95 6.54 4.03
CA PHE A 32 -6.43 7.33 2.89
C PHE A 32 -5.09 8.00 3.17
N TRP A 33 -4.65 8.00 4.43
CA TRP A 33 -3.33 8.51 4.78
C TRP A 33 -2.72 7.71 5.94
N SER A 34 -1.72 6.88 5.63
CA SER A 34 -0.93 6.18 6.65
C SER A 34 0.20 7.07 7.17
N ALA A 35 0.34 7.11 8.49
CA ALA A 35 1.45 7.76 9.15
C ALA A 35 1.78 7.02 10.45
N THR A 36 3.06 6.77 10.68
CA THR A 36 3.50 6.17 11.94
C THR A 36 3.28 7.15 13.09
N HIS A 37 3.13 6.64 14.30
CA HIS A 37 3.00 7.50 15.49
C HIS A 37 4.16 8.49 15.59
N GLN A 38 5.38 8.03 15.31
CA GLN A 38 6.57 8.88 15.29
C GLN A 38 6.49 10.00 14.24
N GLN A 39 5.97 9.72 13.05
CA GLN A 39 5.75 10.74 12.02
C GLN A 39 4.73 11.78 12.51
N ILE A 40 3.63 11.35 13.12
CA ILE A 40 2.60 12.25 13.65
C ILE A 40 3.18 13.18 14.72
N TYR A 41 3.92 12.65 15.70
CA TYR A 41 4.53 13.48 16.74
C TYR A 41 5.57 14.46 16.21
N ARG A 42 6.38 14.05 15.23
CA ARG A 42 7.36 14.94 14.60
C ARG A 42 6.66 16.07 13.85
N GLU A 43 5.62 15.77 13.09
CA GLU A 43 4.87 16.80 12.36
C GLU A 43 4.08 17.71 13.29
N LEU A 44 3.56 17.23 14.42
CA LEU A 44 2.94 18.09 15.44
C LEU A 44 3.93 19.14 15.97
N GLY A 45 5.16 18.74 16.32
CA GLY A 45 6.19 19.68 16.75
C GLY A 45 6.54 20.71 15.69
N ARG A 46 6.58 20.28 14.41
CA ARG A 46 6.80 21.18 13.27
C ARG A 46 5.67 22.20 13.12
N LEU A 47 4.42 21.74 13.08
CA LEU A 47 3.23 22.61 12.96
C LEU A 47 3.14 23.62 14.12
N GLU A 48 3.54 23.21 15.33
CA GLU A 48 3.59 24.11 16.50
C GLU A 48 4.69 25.16 16.32
N SER A 49 5.89 24.76 15.87
CA SER A 49 6.99 25.70 15.60
C SER A 49 6.71 26.69 14.46
N GLU A 50 5.90 26.28 13.48
CA GLU A 50 5.46 27.10 12.36
C GLU A 50 4.26 28.01 12.71
N GLY A 51 3.70 27.89 13.92
CA GLY A 51 2.57 28.72 14.37
C GLY A 51 1.23 28.33 13.74
N TYR A 52 1.11 27.12 13.20
CA TYR A 52 -0.16 26.62 12.66
C TYR A 52 -1.06 25.98 13.72
N ILE A 53 -0.47 25.48 14.81
CA ILE A 53 -1.19 24.93 15.95
C ILE A 53 -0.59 25.47 17.25
N ARG A 54 -1.32 25.31 18.37
CA ARG A 54 -0.78 25.50 19.72
C ARG A 54 -1.25 24.43 20.67
N ALA A 55 -0.45 24.12 21.68
CA ALA A 55 -0.89 23.33 22.83
C ALA A 55 -1.90 24.13 23.68
N LEU A 56 -3.00 23.47 24.05
CA LEU A 56 -3.98 23.98 24.99
C LEU A 56 -3.45 23.90 26.43
N PRO A 57 -3.74 24.89 27.29
CA PRO A 57 -3.44 24.82 28.72
C PRO A 57 -4.15 23.62 29.35
N SER A 58 -3.47 22.88 30.23
CA SER A 58 -4.15 21.84 31.03
C SER A 58 -4.77 22.46 32.28
N GLU A 59 -6.00 22.07 32.61
CA GLU A 59 -6.70 22.53 33.83
C GLU A 59 -5.97 22.12 35.12
N GLN A 60 -5.17 21.05 35.06
CA GLN A 60 -4.30 20.60 36.15
C GLN A 60 -2.89 20.31 35.61
N PRO A 61 -1.87 21.12 35.91
CA PRO A 61 -0.51 20.86 35.49
C PRO A 61 0.08 19.70 36.31
N ALA A 62 0.05 18.49 35.75
CA ALA A 62 0.72 17.32 36.32
C ALA A 62 1.73 16.73 35.32
N ARG A 63 2.82 16.16 35.85
CA ARG A 63 3.86 15.50 35.04
C ARG A 63 3.25 14.31 34.29
N GLY A 64 3.28 14.35 32.96
CA GLY A 64 2.70 13.30 32.10
C GLY A 64 1.30 13.61 31.54
N GLN A 65 0.77 14.82 31.73
CA GLN A 65 -0.50 15.22 31.12
C GLN A 65 -0.45 15.25 29.59
N LYS A 66 -1.56 14.86 28.98
CA LYS A 66 -1.71 14.84 27.52
C LYS A 66 -1.81 16.29 27.01
N LYS A 67 -0.84 16.71 26.20
CA LYS A 67 -0.94 17.97 25.46
C LYS A 67 -2.00 17.83 24.37
N SER A 68 -3.12 18.52 24.51
CA SER A 68 -4.12 18.71 23.46
C SER A 68 -3.71 19.88 22.59
N TYR A 69 -3.96 19.78 21.28
CA TYR A 69 -3.63 20.83 20.32
C TYR A 69 -4.91 21.41 19.72
N GLU A 70 -4.85 22.69 19.38
CA GLU A 70 -5.84 23.35 18.53
C GLU A 70 -5.17 24.05 17.35
N VAL A 71 -5.93 24.23 16.27
CA VAL A 71 -5.46 24.87 15.04
C VAL A 71 -5.67 26.39 15.13
N LEU A 72 -4.61 27.14 14.81
CA LEU A 72 -4.60 28.60 14.77
C LEU A 72 -5.15 29.12 13.43
N PRO A 73 -5.50 30.42 13.32
CA PRO A 73 -5.96 31.01 12.05
C PRO A 73 -5.01 30.73 10.88
N ALA A 74 -3.70 30.87 11.08
CA ALA A 74 -2.70 30.56 10.06
C ALA A 74 -2.76 29.10 9.57
N GLY A 75 -3.08 28.15 10.44
CA GLY A 75 -3.24 26.74 10.05
C GLY A 75 -4.51 26.47 9.25
N ARG A 76 -5.57 27.26 9.48
CA ARG A 76 -6.81 27.22 8.67
C ARG A 76 -6.55 27.78 7.28
N ASP A 77 -5.86 28.91 7.20
CA ASP A 77 -5.51 29.57 5.94
C ASP A 77 -4.60 28.68 5.09
N GLU A 78 -3.62 28.02 5.72
CA GLU A 78 -2.76 27.05 5.03
C GLU A 78 -3.55 25.87 4.46
N LEU A 79 -4.49 25.32 5.24
CA LEU A 79 -5.32 24.22 4.76
C LEU A 79 -6.23 24.66 3.59
N ALA A 80 -6.81 25.86 3.65
CA ALA A 80 -7.63 26.42 2.57
C ALA A 80 -6.82 26.69 1.29
N ARG A 81 -5.59 27.19 1.45
CA ARG A 81 -4.64 27.36 0.34
C ARG A 81 -4.27 26.02 -0.27
N TRP A 82 -4.04 25.00 0.55
CA TRP A 82 -3.68 23.66 0.06
C TRP A 82 -4.82 22.97 -0.68
N THR A 83 -6.06 23.05 -0.19
CA THR A 83 -7.22 22.42 -0.86
C THR A 83 -7.63 23.12 -2.16
N SER A 84 -7.28 24.40 -2.34
CA SER A 84 -7.54 25.16 -3.57
C SER A 84 -6.43 25.07 -4.61
N ALA A 85 -5.27 24.53 -4.25
CA ALA A 85 -4.16 24.37 -5.17
C ALA A 85 -4.43 23.27 -6.19
N SER A 86 -4.25 23.56 -7.48
CA SER A 86 -4.27 22.55 -8.54
C SER A 86 -3.15 21.53 -8.31
N GLN A 87 -3.45 20.26 -8.57
CA GLN A 87 -2.49 19.16 -8.50
C GLN A 87 -2.65 18.31 -9.76
N ASP A 88 -1.54 18.01 -10.41
CA ASP A 88 -1.55 17.04 -11.51
C ASP A 88 -1.78 15.62 -10.98
N PRO A 89 -2.45 14.74 -11.74
CA PRO A 89 -2.50 13.33 -11.41
C PRO A 89 -1.09 12.77 -11.24
N ARG A 90 -0.85 12.07 -10.12
CA ARG A 90 0.44 11.42 -9.92
C ARG A 90 0.51 10.18 -10.81
N PRO A 91 1.60 9.98 -11.56
CA PRO A 91 1.79 8.75 -12.32
C PRO A 91 1.83 7.56 -11.35
N MET A 92 1.18 6.47 -11.72
CA MET A 92 1.24 5.23 -10.98
C MET A 92 2.68 4.68 -11.05
N ARG A 93 3.34 4.58 -9.90
CA ARG A 93 4.71 4.07 -9.76
C ARG A 93 4.68 2.92 -8.77
N ASP A 94 4.40 1.73 -9.28
CA ASP A 94 4.27 0.54 -8.47
C ASP A 94 5.46 -0.43 -8.69
N THR A 95 6.09 -0.83 -7.59
CA THR A 95 7.27 -1.70 -7.60
C THR A 95 6.92 -3.13 -8.03
N MET A 96 5.72 -3.63 -7.72
CA MET A 96 5.28 -4.97 -8.12
C MET A 96 5.16 -5.05 -9.65
N LEU A 97 4.54 -4.04 -10.28
CA LEU A 97 4.43 -3.99 -11.73
C LEU A 97 5.80 -3.97 -12.43
N LEU A 98 6.77 -3.23 -11.87
CA LEU A 98 8.14 -3.21 -12.40
C LEU A 98 8.85 -4.55 -12.20
N ARG A 99 8.66 -5.21 -11.06
CA ARG A 99 9.23 -6.54 -10.78
C ARG A 99 8.65 -7.60 -11.71
N LEU A 100 7.35 -7.56 -11.98
CA LEU A 100 6.69 -8.46 -12.95
C LEU A 100 7.25 -8.25 -14.37
N ARG A 101 7.48 -6.99 -14.78
CA ARG A 101 8.18 -6.72 -16.05
C ARG A 101 9.58 -7.32 -16.07
N ALA A 102 10.33 -7.19 -14.96
CA ALA A 102 11.67 -7.73 -14.88
C ALA A 102 11.70 -9.27 -14.92
N SER A 103 10.71 -9.94 -14.31
CA SER A 103 10.63 -11.41 -14.33
C SER A 103 10.40 -11.98 -15.73
N ALA A 104 9.81 -11.22 -16.64
CA ALA A 104 9.71 -11.62 -18.05
C ALA A 104 11.10 -11.72 -18.74
N VAL A 105 12.14 -11.11 -18.17
CA VAL A 105 13.51 -11.14 -18.70
C VAL A 105 14.39 -12.13 -17.95
N VAL A 106 14.24 -12.19 -16.62
CA VAL A 106 15.15 -12.96 -15.74
C VAL A 106 14.56 -14.26 -15.19
N GLY A 107 13.32 -14.59 -15.57
CA GLY A 107 12.56 -15.73 -15.06
C GLY A 107 11.59 -15.35 -13.93
N THR A 108 10.62 -16.24 -13.71
CA THR A 108 9.46 -16.04 -12.82
C THR A 108 9.66 -16.55 -11.39
N ALA A 109 10.85 -17.03 -11.05
CA ALA A 109 11.11 -17.63 -9.73
C ALA A 109 10.75 -16.66 -8.58
N GLY A 110 9.80 -17.07 -7.73
CA GLY A 110 9.39 -16.36 -6.52
C GLY A 110 8.44 -15.16 -6.72
N ILE A 111 8.24 -14.66 -7.95
CA ILE A 111 7.31 -13.53 -8.16
C ILE A 111 5.86 -13.97 -7.94
N GLU A 112 5.49 -15.17 -8.36
CA GLU A 112 4.15 -15.73 -8.19
C GLU A 112 3.75 -15.87 -6.71
N THR A 113 4.67 -16.36 -5.87
CA THR A 113 4.47 -16.42 -4.41
C THR A 113 4.20 -15.03 -3.83
N ASP A 114 4.92 -14.02 -4.33
CA ASP A 114 4.74 -12.64 -3.87
C ASP A 114 3.44 -12.02 -4.38
N LEU A 115 3.01 -12.34 -5.61
CA LEU A 115 1.69 -11.95 -6.15
C LEU A 115 0.56 -12.55 -5.29
N ARG A 116 0.63 -13.84 -4.91
CA ARG A 116 -0.34 -14.47 -3.99
C ARG A 116 -0.37 -13.76 -2.63
N ARG A 117 0.80 -13.44 -2.07
CA ARG A 117 0.90 -12.70 -0.81
C ARG A 117 0.24 -11.32 -0.93
N HIS A 118 0.48 -10.61 -2.02
CA HIS A 118 -0.16 -9.32 -2.27
C HIS A 118 -1.68 -9.45 -2.41
N LEU A 119 -2.17 -10.47 -3.14
CA LEU A 119 -3.61 -10.70 -3.31
C LEU A 119 -4.31 -10.87 -1.95
N ASP A 120 -3.77 -11.70 -1.07
CA ASP A 120 -4.29 -11.90 0.28
C ASP A 120 -4.30 -10.59 1.11
N LEU A 121 -3.24 -9.78 1.02
CA LEU A 121 -3.20 -8.48 1.71
C LEU A 121 -4.27 -7.50 1.19
N HIS A 122 -4.43 -7.38 -0.14
CA HIS A 122 -5.42 -6.52 -0.75
C HIS A 122 -6.86 -7.00 -0.46
N GLN A 123 -7.11 -8.32 -0.45
CA GLN A 123 -8.40 -8.90 -0.08
C GLN A 123 -8.78 -8.62 1.38
N ARG A 124 -7.83 -8.72 2.30
CA ARG A 124 -8.04 -8.34 3.70
C ARG A 124 -8.38 -6.86 3.83
N GLN A 125 -7.62 -6.00 3.15
CA GLN A 125 -7.85 -4.55 3.20
C GLN A 125 -9.21 -4.16 2.60
N LEU A 126 -9.60 -4.77 1.48
CA LEU A 126 -10.92 -4.60 0.87
C LEU A 126 -12.03 -4.98 1.84
N SER A 127 -11.90 -6.16 2.48
CA SER A 127 -12.88 -6.66 3.45
C SER A 127 -13.04 -5.70 4.64
N GLU A 128 -11.93 -5.12 5.13
CA GLU A 128 -11.97 -4.10 6.18
C GLU A 128 -12.75 -2.87 5.71
N TYR A 129 -12.44 -2.33 4.52
CA TYR A 129 -13.12 -1.14 3.99
C TYR A 129 -14.62 -1.36 3.77
N GLU A 130 -15.02 -2.54 3.30
CA GLU A 130 -16.44 -2.89 3.17
C GLU A 130 -17.16 -2.97 4.52
N GLN A 131 -16.50 -3.53 5.55
CA GLN A 131 -17.06 -3.55 6.92
C GLN A 131 -17.22 -2.14 7.47
N ILE A 132 -16.23 -1.27 7.23
CA ILE A 132 -16.28 0.15 7.60
C ILE A 132 -17.42 0.86 6.89
N GLN A 133 -17.59 0.61 5.58
CA GLN A 133 -18.68 1.20 4.81
C GLN A 133 -20.04 0.84 5.43
N LYS A 134 -20.25 -0.44 5.75
CA LYS A 134 -21.48 -0.93 6.38
C LYS A 134 -21.72 -0.32 7.76
N ARG A 135 -20.67 -0.16 8.57
CA ARG A 135 -20.74 0.37 9.94
C ARG A 135 -20.95 1.88 9.99
N ASP A 136 -20.15 2.62 9.23
CA ASP A 136 -20.01 4.07 9.40
C ASP A 136 -20.87 4.88 8.41
N PHE A 137 -21.34 4.26 7.32
CA PHE A 137 -22.16 4.87 6.28
C PHE A 137 -23.43 4.07 5.97
N PRO A 138 -24.31 3.83 6.96
CA PRO A 138 -25.59 3.17 6.73
C PRO A 138 -26.53 4.06 5.89
N PRO A 139 -27.54 3.48 5.21
CA PRO A 139 -28.55 4.23 4.47
C PRO A 139 -29.19 5.34 5.31
N GLY A 140 -29.32 6.55 4.74
CA GLY A 140 -29.92 7.73 5.39
C GLY A 140 -28.93 8.68 6.08
N LYS A 141 -27.62 8.37 6.08
CA LYS A 141 -26.58 9.27 6.58
C LYS A 141 -26.07 10.19 5.47
N ASP A 142 -26.77 11.31 5.27
CA ASP A 142 -26.70 12.12 4.06
C ASP A 142 -26.11 13.54 4.21
N ALA A 143 -25.53 13.89 5.36
CA ALA A 143 -24.92 15.22 5.52
C ALA A 143 -23.77 15.42 4.50
N PRO A 144 -23.54 16.64 3.98
CA PRO A 144 -22.48 16.88 2.98
C PRO A 144 -21.09 16.36 3.41
N GLN A 145 -20.74 16.52 4.68
CA GLN A 145 -19.49 16.00 5.26
C GLN A 145 -19.43 14.46 5.30
N ASP A 146 -20.57 13.78 5.48
CA ASP A 146 -20.64 12.32 5.44
C ASP A 146 -20.46 11.81 4.03
N ARG A 147 -21.06 12.49 3.04
CA ARG A 147 -20.88 12.19 1.62
C ARG A 147 -19.43 12.33 1.17
N LEU A 148 -18.76 13.41 1.58
CA LEU A 148 -17.34 13.61 1.27
C LEU A 148 -16.46 12.53 1.91
N ARG A 149 -16.68 12.19 3.18
CA ARG A 149 -15.94 11.11 3.85
C ARG A 149 -16.21 9.75 3.22
N HIS A 150 -17.45 9.48 2.82
CA HIS A 150 -17.82 8.24 2.13
C HIS A 150 -17.15 8.16 0.77
N LEU A 151 -17.08 9.27 0.02
CA LEU A 151 -16.41 9.32 -1.28
C LEU A 151 -14.93 8.94 -1.19
N VAL A 152 -14.26 9.37 -0.10
CA VAL A 152 -12.86 8.98 0.14
C VAL A 152 -12.74 7.48 0.45
N LEU A 153 -13.59 6.92 1.32
CA LEU A 153 -13.61 5.47 1.57
C LEU A 153 -13.89 4.69 0.28
N ARG A 154 -14.80 5.20 -0.56
CA ARG A 154 -15.17 4.57 -1.82
C ARG A 154 -13.98 4.50 -2.78
N ALA A 155 -13.17 5.55 -2.86
CA ALA A 155 -11.94 5.52 -3.64
C ALA A 155 -10.97 4.42 -3.15
N GLY A 156 -10.89 4.19 -1.83
CA GLY A 156 -10.13 3.07 -1.26
C GLY A 156 -10.69 1.71 -1.69
N ILE A 157 -12.01 1.50 -1.58
CA ILE A 157 -12.68 0.26 -2.02
C ILE A 157 -12.44 0.01 -3.51
N ASP A 158 -12.62 1.03 -4.35
CA ASP A 158 -12.47 0.90 -5.80
C ASP A 158 -11.00 0.57 -6.17
N LEU A 159 -10.02 1.14 -5.45
CA LEU A 159 -8.60 0.82 -5.64
C LEU A 159 -8.25 -0.61 -5.21
N GLU A 160 -8.72 -1.06 -4.04
CA GLU A 160 -8.48 -2.44 -3.57
C GLU A 160 -9.22 -3.46 -4.45
N THR A 161 -10.40 -3.11 -4.96
CA THR A 161 -11.12 -3.92 -5.95
C THR A 161 -10.31 -4.07 -7.24
N PHE A 162 -9.71 -2.98 -7.74
CA PHE A 162 -8.82 -3.04 -8.89
C PHE A 162 -7.64 -3.98 -8.64
N TRP A 163 -6.95 -3.83 -7.50
CA TRP A 163 -5.77 -4.66 -7.20
C TRP A 163 -6.11 -6.13 -7.03
N THR A 164 -7.19 -6.46 -6.33
CA THR A 164 -7.63 -7.85 -6.18
C THR A 164 -7.98 -8.48 -7.53
N GLN A 165 -8.73 -7.78 -8.39
CA GLN A 165 -9.05 -8.26 -9.72
C GLN A 165 -7.81 -8.45 -10.60
N TRP A 166 -6.91 -7.46 -10.63
CA TRP A 166 -5.70 -7.53 -11.44
C TRP A 166 -4.75 -8.62 -10.96
N LEU A 167 -4.58 -8.80 -9.64
CA LEU A 167 -3.71 -9.84 -9.08
C LEU A 167 -4.26 -11.24 -9.32
N THR A 168 -5.59 -11.43 -9.23
CA THR A 168 -6.22 -12.69 -9.62
C THR A 168 -5.93 -13.00 -11.09
N HIS A 169 -6.19 -12.05 -11.99
CA HIS A 169 -5.91 -12.24 -13.42
C HIS A 169 -4.41 -12.50 -13.68
N ALA A 170 -3.52 -11.81 -12.99
CA ALA A 170 -2.08 -12.02 -13.12
C ALA A 170 -1.67 -13.43 -12.65
N LEU A 171 -2.29 -13.98 -11.60
CA LEU A 171 -2.01 -15.34 -11.15
C LEU A 171 -2.55 -16.39 -12.12
N ASP A 172 -3.73 -16.16 -12.70
CA ASP A 172 -4.29 -17.05 -13.72
C ASP A 172 -3.33 -17.16 -14.93
N GLU A 173 -2.71 -16.06 -15.37
CA GLU A 173 -1.69 -16.08 -16.44
C GLU A 173 -0.45 -16.94 -16.09
N PHE A 174 -0.06 -17.01 -14.81
CA PHE A 174 1.07 -17.86 -14.40
C PHE A 174 0.73 -19.35 -14.48
N GLU A 175 -0.50 -19.73 -14.17
CA GLU A 175 -0.96 -21.12 -14.32
C GLU A 175 -0.87 -21.55 -15.79
N HIS A 176 -1.22 -20.66 -16.73
CA HIS A 176 -1.11 -20.94 -18.17
C HIS A 176 0.34 -20.99 -18.68
N LEU A 177 1.28 -20.26 -18.06
CA LEU A 177 2.70 -20.30 -18.42
C LEU A 177 3.34 -21.63 -18.05
N ASP A 178 2.96 -22.20 -16.91
CA ASP A 178 3.45 -23.51 -16.46
C ASP A 178 2.93 -24.64 -17.35
N GLU A 179 1.68 -24.56 -17.83
CA GLU A 179 1.08 -25.54 -18.75
C GLU A 179 1.72 -25.55 -20.15
N GLN A 180 2.28 -24.43 -20.59
CA GLN A 180 2.91 -24.28 -21.92
C GLN A 180 4.42 -24.56 -21.91
N SER A 181 5.01 -24.83 -20.75
CA SER A 181 6.42 -25.20 -20.64
C SER A 181 6.61 -26.64 -21.15
N PRO A 182 7.34 -26.88 -22.26
CA PRO A 182 7.48 -28.22 -22.79
C PRO A 182 8.15 -29.12 -21.75
N ALA A 183 7.55 -30.29 -21.50
CA ALA A 183 8.16 -31.32 -20.66
C ALA A 183 9.62 -31.52 -21.09
N PRO A 184 10.58 -31.64 -20.16
CA PRO A 184 11.97 -31.83 -20.53
C PRO A 184 12.05 -33.08 -21.41
N GLU A 185 12.42 -32.87 -22.68
CA GLU A 185 12.69 -33.93 -23.64
C GLU A 185 13.65 -34.90 -22.95
N ALA A 186 13.17 -36.13 -22.72
CA ALA A 186 13.97 -37.19 -22.14
C ALA A 186 15.23 -37.32 -22.99
N VAL A 187 16.37 -36.91 -22.43
CA VAL A 187 17.67 -37.16 -23.01
C VAL A 187 17.79 -38.67 -23.10
N LEU A 188 17.53 -39.21 -24.29
CA LEU A 188 17.80 -40.60 -24.64
C LEU A 188 19.30 -40.80 -24.45
N GLU A 189 19.63 -41.45 -23.34
CA GLU A 189 20.95 -41.93 -23.02
C GLU A 189 21.34 -42.97 -24.07
N THR A 190 21.95 -42.52 -25.17
CA THR A 190 22.54 -43.41 -26.16
C THR A 190 23.76 -44.06 -25.55
N ALA A 191 23.63 -45.36 -25.23
CA ALA A 191 24.71 -46.22 -24.78
C ALA A 191 25.92 -46.14 -25.75
N PRO A 192 27.16 -46.24 -25.26
CA PRO A 192 28.33 -46.20 -26.11
C PRO A 192 28.42 -47.48 -26.96
N GLU A 193 28.45 -47.28 -28.27
CA GLU A 193 28.68 -48.29 -29.30
C GLU A 193 30.10 -48.84 -29.16
N ALA A 194 30.22 -50.15 -28.91
CA ALA A 194 31.50 -50.83 -28.80
C ALA A 194 32.21 -50.84 -30.16
N VAL A 195 33.39 -50.22 -30.19
CA VAL A 195 34.29 -50.23 -31.35
C VAL A 195 34.76 -51.67 -31.62
N PRO A 196 34.65 -52.21 -32.84
CA PRO A 196 35.16 -53.53 -33.15
C PRO A 196 36.69 -53.49 -33.28
N ASP A 197 37.34 -54.44 -32.62
CA ASP A 197 38.77 -54.67 -32.60
C ASP A 197 39.28 -54.99 -34.02
N ALA A 198 40.11 -54.12 -34.59
CA ALA A 198 40.72 -54.31 -35.89
C ALA A 198 42.11 -54.95 -35.71
N VAL A 199 42.19 -56.24 -36.05
CA VAL A 199 43.43 -56.96 -36.32
C VAL A 199 44.11 -56.37 -37.57
N PRO A 200 45.44 -56.30 -37.58
CA PRO A 200 46.16 -56.67 -38.80
C PRO A 200 47.22 -57.75 -38.53
N GLU A 201 47.10 -58.83 -39.30
CA GLU A 201 48.16 -59.78 -39.57
C GLU A 201 49.33 -59.11 -40.31
N ASP A 202 50.52 -59.36 -39.74
CA ASP A 202 51.73 -59.89 -40.38
C ASP A 202 52.54 -59.03 -41.39
N VAL A 203 53.86 -59.04 -41.22
CA VAL A 203 54.89 -59.65 -42.10
C VAL A 203 56.29 -59.10 -41.71
N ARG A 204 57.18 -59.99 -41.23
CA ARG A 204 58.59 -60.24 -41.65
C ARG A 204 59.49 -60.65 -40.46
N GLU A 205 59.78 -61.95 -40.37
CA GLU A 205 60.99 -62.60 -40.91
C GLU A 205 60.69 -64.07 -41.27
#